data_AF-D9QD22-F1
#
_entry.id   AF-D9QD22-F1
#
_cell.length_a   1.000
_cell.length_b   1.000
_cell.length_c   1.000
_cell.angle_alpha   90.00
_cell.angle_beta   90.00
_cell.angle_gamma   90.00
#
_symmetry.space_group_name_H-M   'P 1'
#
loop_
_entity.id
_entity.type
_entity.pdbx_description
1 polymer ?
#
loop_
_entity_poly.entity_id
_entity_poly.type
_entity_poly.pdbx_seq_one_letter_code
_entity_poly.pdbx_strand_id
1 'polypeptide(L)'
;MRRTLLPIALIAVALTAAGCGNNATSSSDAASASATGATNEAPLPDSGLPAEALPEIPEGKNGWTECPYLDSNWVADTNGQRMVAQGVDSRFDTPACVFWSYPEDPQATVIVRHMATEQEAIKVVDWAAPIDTTEPAEEPAGWSGGRIGNDKGATYAVQKGNVAVVVFSNQQQSLKAELIAKETISRLAL
;
A
#
# COMPACT_ATOMS: atom_id res chain seq x y z
N MET A 1 37.93 -19.16 -22.71
CA MET A 1 38.25 -20.60 -22.85
C MET A 1 38.27 -21.24 -21.46
N ARG A 2 37.84 -22.52 -21.36
CA ARG A 2 37.73 -23.40 -20.16
C ARG A 2 36.51 -23.09 -19.28
N ARG A 3 35.34 -23.73 -19.43
CA ARG A 3 34.96 -25.17 -19.36
C ARG A 3 35.37 -25.85 -18.05
N THR A 4 34.39 -26.18 -17.23
CA THR A 4 34.32 -27.45 -16.47
C THR A 4 32.86 -27.80 -16.15
N LEU A 5 32.54 -29.07 -16.40
CA LEU A 5 31.23 -29.74 -16.45
C LEU A 5 31.21 -30.89 -15.42
N LEU A 6 30.01 -31.19 -14.90
CA LEU A 6 29.50 -32.49 -14.35
C LEU A 6 30.12 -33.05 -13.04
N PRO A 7 29.52 -34.08 -12.35
CA PRO A 7 28.30 -34.91 -12.59
C PRO A 7 27.35 -35.10 -11.34
N ILE A 8 26.04 -35.39 -11.46
CA ILE A 8 25.26 -36.67 -11.49
C ILE A 8 25.36 -37.63 -10.25
N ALA A 9 24.22 -37.90 -9.58
CA ALA A 9 23.72 -39.22 -9.09
C ALA A 9 22.36 -39.01 -8.34
N LEU A 10 21.16 -39.46 -8.76
CA LEU A 10 20.53 -40.79 -8.97
C LEU A 10 20.21 -41.59 -7.67
N ILE A 11 18.91 -41.89 -7.41
CA ILE A 11 18.28 -43.22 -7.08
C ILE A 11 17.18 -43.27 -5.96
N ALA A 12 16.06 -43.93 -6.34
CA ALA A 12 15.02 -44.74 -5.64
C ALA A 12 14.13 -44.13 -4.53
N VAL A 13 12.79 -44.08 -4.63
CA VAL A 13 11.72 -45.12 -4.72
C VAL A 13 11.52 -45.95 -3.43
N ALA A 14 10.36 -45.81 -2.79
CA ALA A 14 9.68 -46.88 -2.05
C ALA A 14 8.15 -46.63 -1.95
N LEU A 15 7.38 -47.59 -2.47
CA LEU A 15 5.93 -47.82 -2.31
C LEU A 15 5.62 -48.49 -0.96
N THR A 16 4.42 -48.24 -0.39
CA THR A 16 3.52 -49.16 0.39
C THR A 16 2.53 -48.31 1.20
N ALA A 17 1.29 -48.66 1.54
CA ALA A 17 0.38 -49.79 1.27
C ALA A 17 -1.04 -49.36 1.71
N ALA A 18 -2.06 -50.06 1.18
CA ALA A 18 -3.48 -49.87 1.47
C ALA A 18 -3.88 -50.28 2.90
N GLY A 19 -4.91 -49.63 3.44
CA GLY A 19 -5.63 -50.05 4.65
C GLY A 19 -7.12 -49.75 4.53
N CYS A 20 -7.92 -50.77 4.20
CA CYS A 20 -9.37 -50.76 4.32
C CYS A 20 -9.78 -51.15 5.75
N GLY A 21 -10.77 -50.46 6.31
CA GLY A 21 -11.41 -50.83 7.57
C GLY A 21 -12.74 -50.11 7.73
N ASN A 22 -13.82 -50.73 7.24
CA ASN A 22 -15.20 -50.32 7.47
C ASN A 22 -15.57 -50.54 8.94
N ASN A 23 -16.24 -49.56 9.56
CA ASN A 23 -17.12 -49.83 10.69
C ASN A 23 -18.39 -48.98 10.57
N ALA A 24 -19.50 -49.67 10.33
CA ALA A 24 -20.83 -49.09 10.35
C ALA A 24 -21.29 -48.85 11.79
N THR A 25 -21.88 -47.71 12.09
CA THR A 25 -22.89 -47.57 13.15
C THR A 25 -23.82 -46.41 12.81
N SER A 26 -25.11 -46.72 12.85
CA SER A 26 -26.30 -45.90 12.65
C SER A 26 -26.32 -44.62 13.49
N SER A 27 -26.95 -43.56 12.98
CA SER A 27 -28.17 -42.97 13.57
C SER A 27 -28.59 -41.65 12.89
N SER A 28 -29.90 -41.58 12.64
CA SER A 28 -30.75 -40.38 12.62
C SER A 28 -30.70 -39.44 11.40
N ASP A 29 -31.74 -39.60 10.58
CA ASP A 29 -32.44 -38.51 9.90
C ASP A 29 -32.59 -37.30 10.84
N ALA A 30 -31.87 -36.23 10.53
CA ALA A 30 -32.16 -34.89 11.02
C ALA A 30 -32.37 -34.00 9.80
N ALA A 31 -33.59 -33.48 9.72
CA ALA A 31 -34.09 -32.59 8.68
C ALA A 31 -33.12 -31.44 8.40
N SER A 32 -33.03 -31.13 7.10
CA SER A 32 -32.48 -29.89 6.56
C SER A 32 -33.03 -28.67 7.28
N ALA A 33 -32.13 -27.89 7.87
CA ALA A 33 -32.29 -26.45 8.00
C ALA A 33 -30.97 -25.84 7.51
N SER A 34 -31.07 -25.12 6.40
CA SER A 34 -29.98 -24.47 5.70
C SER A 34 -29.08 -23.69 6.66
N ALA A 35 -27.85 -24.18 6.86
CA ALA A 35 -26.77 -23.32 7.29
C ALA A 35 -26.54 -22.34 6.13
N THR A 36 -26.96 -21.08 6.32
CA THR A 36 -26.53 -19.96 5.50
C THR A 36 -25.01 -20.02 5.46
N GLY A 37 -24.47 -20.48 4.34
CA GLY A 37 -23.02 -20.54 4.13
C GLY A 37 -22.51 -19.12 4.31
N ALA A 38 -21.77 -18.89 5.39
CA ALA A 38 -20.90 -17.74 5.48
C ALA A 38 -19.90 -17.93 4.33
N THR A 39 -20.15 -17.29 3.20
CA THR A 39 -19.15 -17.13 2.15
C THR A 39 -17.98 -16.44 2.81
N ASN A 40 -16.91 -17.19 2.99
CA ASN A 40 -15.63 -16.71 3.47
C ASN A 40 -15.03 -15.88 2.33
N GLU A 41 -15.58 -14.69 2.10
CA GLU A 41 -15.09 -13.75 1.11
C GLU A 41 -13.72 -13.26 1.57
N ALA A 42 -12.74 -13.29 0.67
CA ALA A 42 -11.39 -12.83 0.99
C ALA A 42 -11.46 -11.35 1.43
N PRO A 43 -10.66 -10.93 2.42
CA PRO A 43 -10.62 -9.53 2.82
C PRO A 43 -10.32 -8.64 1.61
N LEU A 44 -11.09 -7.57 1.44
CA LEU A 44 -10.82 -6.57 0.41
C LEU A 44 -9.52 -5.81 0.76
N PRO A 45 -8.70 -5.44 -0.23
CA PRO A 45 -7.53 -4.58 -0.02
C PRO A 45 -7.91 -3.27 0.68
N ASP A 46 -7.01 -2.75 1.52
CA ASP A 46 -7.18 -1.49 2.26
C ASP A 46 -8.56 -1.37 2.94
N SER A 47 -9.06 -2.45 3.53
CA SER A 47 -10.37 -2.50 4.19
C SER A 47 -11.56 -2.12 3.29
N GLY A 48 -11.41 -2.16 1.96
CA GLY A 48 -12.43 -1.73 1.01
C GLY A 48 -12.66 -0.21 0.97
N LEU A 49 -11.67 0.59 1.36
CA LEU A 49 -11.74 2.05 1.32
C LEU A 49 -11.93 2.60 -0.11
N PRO A 50 -12.72 3.67 -0.30
CA PRO A 50 -12.93 4.27 -1.62
C PRO A 50 -11.64 4.92 -2.18
N ALA A 51 -11.62 5.26 -3.47
CA ALA A 51 -10.42 5.78 -4.14
C ALA A 51 -9.94 7.11 -3.52
N GLU A 52 -10.89 7.94 -3.08
CA GLU A 52 -10.72 9.26 -2.48
C GLU A 52 -10.46 9.24 -0.95
N ALA A 53 -10.29 8.06 -0.36
CA ALA A 53 -10.06 7.92 1.07
C ALA A 53 -8.78 8.64 1.52
N LEU A 54 -8.93 9.52 2.51
CA LEU A 54 -7.81 10.20 3.18
C LEU A 54 -7.50 9.51 4.52
N PRO A 55 -6.25 9.58 5.01
CA PRO A 55 -5.87 9.02 6.30
C PRO A 55 -6.61 9.70 7.45
N GLU A 56 -7.05 8.90 8.42
CA GLU A 56 -7.66 9.35 9.67
C GLU A 56 -6.76 8.95 10.84
N ILE A 57 -6.19 9.95 11.52
CA ILE A 57 -5.31 9.75 12.67
C ILE A 57 -6.07 10.17 13.93
N PRO A 58 -6.52 9.23 14.79
CA PRO A 58 -7.36 9.55 15.95
C PRO A 58 -6.74 10.58 16.91
N GLU A 59 -5.42 10.51 17.12
CA GLU A 59 -4.69 11.46 17.98
C GLU A 59 -4.36 12.78 17.26
N GLY A 60 -4.51 12.82 15.93
CA GLY A 60 -4.10 13.93 15.07
C GLY A 60 -2.70 14.44 15.41
N LYS A 61 -2.56 15.76 15.51
CA LYS A 61 -1.32 16.46 15.86
C LYS A 61 -0.91 16.35 17.35
N ASN A 62 -1.57 15.51 18.13
CA ASN A 62 -1.19 15.22 19.52
C ASN A 62 -0.49 13.87 19.69
N GLY A 63 -0.40 13.08 18.62
CA GLY A 63 0.20 11.75 18.63
C GLY A 63 1.65 11.72 18.14
N TRP A 64 2.33 10.62 18.47
CA TRP A 64 3.68 10.32 17.97
C TRP A 64 3.81 8.83 17.65
N THR A 65 3.15 8.40 16.58
CA THR A 65 3.31 7.04 16.05
C THR A 65 4.14 7.13 14.77
N GLU A 66 5.31 6.49 14.78
CA GLU A 66 6.28 6.60 13.69
C GLU A 66 5.82 5.90 12.42
N CYS A 67 6.19 6.49 11.28
CA CYS A 67 5.94 5.88 9.98
C CYS A 67 6.84 4.65 9.79
N PRO A 68 6.30 3.46 9.44
CA PRO A 68 7.11 2.24 9.36
C PRO A 68 8.18 2.23 8.26
N TYR A 69 8.08 3.14 7.28
CA TYR A 69 8.91 3.15 6.07
C TYR A 69 9.53 4.51 5.74
N LEU A 70 9.31 5.55 6.54
CA LEU A 70 9.95 6.87 6.36
C LEU A 70 10.52 7.37 7.68
N ASP A 71 11.78 7.79 7.65
CA ASP A 71 12.43 8.42 8.80
C ASP A 71 11.88 9.84 9.03
N SER A 72 11.49 10.12 10.28
CA SER A 72 10.87 11.38 10.68
C SER A 72 11.76 12.61 10.41
N ASN A 73 13.08 12.49 10.62
CA ASN A 73 14.02 13.58 10.39
C ASN A 73 14.23 13.80 8.90
N TRP A 74 14.35 12.72 8.13
CA TRP A 74 14.46 12.79 6.68
C TRP A 74 13.24 13.46 6.04
N VAL A 75 12.02 13.16 6.51
CA VAL A 75 10.80 13.84 6.05
C VAL A 75 10.84 15.33 6.42
N ALA A 76 11.23 15.66 7.65
CA ALA A 76 11.35 17.04 8.10
C ALA A 76 12.36 17.85 7.28
N ASP A 77 13.51 17.24 6.95
CA ASP A 77 14.57 17.86 6.14
C ASP A 77 14.15 18.01 4.67
N THR A 78 13.54 16.96 4.10
CA THR A 78 13.10 16.94 2.69
C THR A 78 11.95 17.91 2.44
N ASN A 79 10.96 17.92 3.34
CA ASN A 79 9.82 18.81 3.23
C ASN A 79 10.17 20.24 3.70
N GLY A 80 11.14 20.38 4.60
CA GLY A 80 11.70 21.65 5.05
C GLY A 80 11.00 22.27 6.25
N GLN A 81 10.33 21.47 7.08
CA GLN A 81 9.65 21.92 8.29
C GLN A 81 9.93 20.98 9.47
N ARG A 82 10.12 21.56 10.66
CA ARG A 82 10.33 20.77 11.90
C ARG A 82 9.13 19.89 12.20
N MET A 83 9.38 18.64 12.57
CA MET A 83 8.36 17.71 13.03
C MET A 83 7.88 18.09 14.42
N VAL A 84 6.56 18.14 14.63
CA VAL A 84 5.96 18.31 15.97
C VAL A 84 5.07 17.15 16.38
N ALA A 85 4.56 16.40 15.40
CA ALA A 85 3.74 15.21 15.60
C ALA A 85 3.73 14.37 14.32
N GLN A 86 3.38 13.09 14.47
CA GLN A 86 3.17 12.17 13.36
C GLN A 86 2.28 11.01 13.77
N GLY A 87 1.64 10.39 12.80
CA GLY A 87 0.72 9.29 13.03
C GLY A 87 0.51 8.42 11.80
N VAL A 88 -0.08 7.25 12.04
CA VAL A 88 -0.34 6.24 11.01
C VAL A 88 -1.81 5.82 11.01
N ASP A 89 -2.36 5.58 9.81
CA ASP A 89 -3.69 5.01 9.63
C ASP A 89 -3.54 3.57 9.13
N SER A 90 -3.92 2.61 9.98
CA SER A 90 -3.80 1.18 9.71
C SER A 90 -5.02 0.58 8.99
N ARG A 91 -5.97 1.40 8.51
CA ARG A 91 -7.06 0.92 7.64
C ARG A 91 -6.53 0.53 6.25
N PHE A 92 -5.41 1.13 5.84
CA PHE A 92 -4.65 0.78 4.65
C PHE A 92 -3.72 -0.41 4.94
N ASP A 93 -3.55 -1.32 3.98
CA ASP A 93 -2.72 -2.52 4.13
C ASP A 93 -1.25 -2.15 4.39
N THR A 94 -0.79 -1.09 3.71
CA THR A 94 0.41 -0.34 4.10
C THR A 94 -0.05 0.91 4.85
N PRO A 95 0.31 1.06 6.15
CA PRO A 95 -0.20 2.18 6.94
C PRO A 95 0.09 3.53 6.27
N ALA A 96 -0.95 4.35 6.06
CA ALA A 96 -0.75 5.69 5.55
C ALA A 96 -0.11 6.55 6.65
N CYS A 97 0.85 7.41 6.30
CA CYS A 97 1.59 8.21 7.27
C CYS A 97 1.25 9.70 7.11
N VAL A 98 0.99 10.37 8.23
CA VAL A 98 0.72 11.80 8.28
C VAL A 98 1.72 12.48 9.19
N PHE A 99 2.29 13.58 8.72
CA PHE A 99 3.37 14.30 9.39
C PHE A 99 2.95 15.74 9.64
N TRP A 100 3.14 16.26 10.85
CA TRP A 100 2.77 17.63 11.19
C TRP A 100 3.97 18.50 11.53
N SER A 101 3.83 19.78 11.19
CA SER A 101 4.66 20.86 11.73
C SER A 101 3.77 21.82 12.53
N TYR A 102 4.20 23.06 12.72
CA TYR A 102 3.44 24.05 13.48
C TYR A 102 2.05 24.41 12.92
N PRO A 103 1.76 24.39 11.60
CA PRO A 103 0.39 24.56 11.08
C PRO A 103 -0.56 23.46 11.55
N GLU A 104 -1.87 23.72 11.56
CA GLU A 104 -2.88 22.71 11.90
C GLU A 104 -2.96 21.61 10.83
N ASP A 105 -2.88 21.99 9.56
CA ASP A 105 -2.81 21.04 8.46
C ASP A 105 -1.45 20.31 8.43
N PRO A 106 -1.43 19.02 8.02
CA PRO A 106 -0.20 18.25 7.90
C PRO A 106 0.84 18.95 7.01
N GLN A 107 2.11 18.78 7.35
CA GLN A 107 3.21 19.21 6.48
C GLN A 107 3.38 18.27 5.28
N ALA A 108 3.11 16.98 5.48
CA ALA A 108 3.12 15.96 4.44
C ALA A 108 2.16 14.81 4.80
N THR A 109 1.53 14.23 3.80
CA THR A 109 0.66 13.05 3.91
C THR A 109 1.07 12.05 2.85
N VAL A 110 1.29 10.80 3.24
CA VAL A 110 1.71 9.69 2.36
C VAL A 110 0.67 8.58 2.42
N ILE A 111 0.15 8.21 1.26
CA ILE A 111 -0.89 7.20 1.11
C ILE A 111 -0.38 6.15 0.12
N VAL A 112 -0.36 4.89 0.54
CA VAL A 112 -0.10 3.74 -0.34
C VAL A 112 -1.40 2.98 -0.46
N ARG A 113 -1.87 2.80 -1.69
CA ARG A 113 -3.15 2.14 -1.99
C ARG A 113 -2.92 0.84 -2.71
N HIS A 114 -3.53 -0.23 -2.20
CA HIS A 114 -3.67 -1.50 -2.90
C HIS A 114 -5.10 -1.58 -3.39
N MET A 115 -5.28 -1.63 -4.71
CA MET A 115 -6.61 -1.68 -5.33
C MET A 115 -6.90 -3.08 -5.87
N ALA A 116 -8.17 -3.40 -6.12
CA ALA A 116 -8.51 -4.70 -6.70
C ALA A 116 -8.06 -4.78 -8.18
N THR A 117 -7.97 -3.64 -8.86
CA THR A 117 -7.55 -3.55 -10.27
C THR A 117 -6.66 -2.34 -10.55
N GLU A 118 -5.91 -2.40 -11.65
CA GLU A 118 -5.13 -1.26 -12.16
C GLU A 118 -6.01 -0.06 -12.48
N GLN A 119 -7.20 -0.28 -13.06
CA GLN A 119 -8.12 0.82 -13.38
C GLN A 119 -8.57 1.59 -12.12
N GLU A 120 -8.67 0.92 -10.97
CA GLU A 120 -8.97 1.58 -9.70
C GLU A 120 -7.77 2.32 -9.12
N ALA A 121 -6.54 1.81 -9.29
CA ALA A 121 -5.33 2.54 -8.93
C ALA A 121 -5.17 3.82 -9.77
N ILE A 122 -5.51 3.76 -11.07
CA ILE A 122 -5.59 4.95 -11.94
C ILE A 122 -6.62 5.96 -11.39
N LYS A 123 -7.78 5.51 -10.92
CA LYS A 123 -8.78 6.42 -10.32
C LYS A 123 -8.26 7.12 -9.06
N VAL A 124 -7.47 6.44 -8.23
CA VAL A 124 -6.82 7.07 -7.07
C VAL A 124 -5.87 8.18 -7.54
N VAL A 125 -5.05 7.89 -8.55
CA VAL A 125 -4.09 8.86 -9.11
C VAL A 125 -4.82 10.04 -9.74
N ASP A 126 -5.82 9.83 -10.59
CA ASP A 126 -6.56 10.89 -11.27
C ASP A 126 -7.37 11.76 -10.31
N TRP A 127 -7.84 11.19 -9.19
CA TRP A 127 -8.47 11.97 -8.13
C TRP A 127 -7.47 12.89 -7.42
N ALA A 128 -6.29 12.37 -7.08
CA ALA A 128 -5.27 13.14 -6.38
C ALA A 128 -4.56 14.16 -7.28
N ALA A 129 -4.35 13.81 -8.54
CA ALA A 129 -3.65 14.59 -9.56
C ALA A 129 -4.46 14.61 -10.87
N PRO A 130 -5.47 15.47 -11.00
CA PRO A 130 -6.33 15.51 -12.17
C PRO A 130 -5.57 15.82 -13.47
N ILE A 131 -5.93 15.12 -14.54
CA ILE A 131 -5.23 15.14 -15.84
C ILE A 131 -5.16 16.56 -16.44
N ASP A 132 -6.18 17.38 -16.22
CA ASP A 132 -6.30 18.73 -16.81
C ASP A 132 -5.56 19.82 -16.02
N THR A 133 -5.09 19.51 -14.81
CA THR A 133 -4.44 20.48 -13.91
C THR A 133 -3.03 20.09 -13.50
N THR A 134 -2.57 18.88 -13.84
CA THR A 134 -1.25 18.36 -13.42
C THR A 134 -0.34 18.07 -14.61
N GLU A 135 0.96 18.05 -14.33
CA GLU A 135 1.98 17.61 -15.28
C GLU A 135 2.27 16.11 -15.08
N PRO A 136 2.73 15.38 -16.12
CA PRO A 136 3.08 13.97 -16.00
C PRO A 136 4.15 13.69 -14.93
N ALA A 137 3.99 12.55 -14.25
CA ALA A 137 4.93 12.00 -13.28
C ALA A 137 5.23 10.54 -13.63
N GLU A 138 6.45 10.27 -14.11
CA GLU A 138 6.85 8.97 -14.67
C GLU A 138 8.02 8.31 -13.92
N GLU A 139 8.27 8.76 -12.68
CA GLU A 139 9.33 8.24 -11.83
C GLU A 139 8.79 7.58 -10.55
N PRO A 140 9.43 6.52 -10.04
CA PRO A 140 10.53 5.77 -10.66
C PRO A 140 10.06 4.95 -11.87
N ALA A 141 11.00 4.35 -12.61
CA ALA A 141 10.68 3.63 -13.83
C ALA A 141 9.57 2.57 -13.64
N GLY A 142 8.57 2.59 -14.51
CA GLY A 142 7.40 1.71 -14.46
C GLY A 142 6.21 2.28 -13.69
N TRP A 143 6.34 3.46 -13.09
CA TRP A 143 5.25 4.20 -12.48
C TRP A 143 4.77 5.33 -13.41
N SER A 144 3.48 5.66 -13.34
CA SER A 144 2.88 6.75 -14.13
C SER A 144 1.78 7.46 -13.35
N GLY A 145 1.62 8.77 -13.60
CA GLY A 145 0.62 9.60 -12.96
C GLY A 145 0.85 11.09 -13.16
N GLY A 146 0.57 11.88 -12.11
CA GLY A 146 0.59 13.34 -12.18
C GLY A 146 1.24 14.01 -10.97
N ARG A 147 1.76 15.21 -11.21
CA ARG A 147 2.30 16.09 -10.16
C ARG A 147 1.91 17.54 -10.38
N ILE A 148 1.78 18.28 -9.29
CA ILE A 148 1.50 19.71 -9.31
C ILE A 148 2.09 20.37 -8.07
N GLY A 149 2.53 21.60 -8.20
CA GLY A 149 2.92 22.46 -7.08
C GLY A 149 2.43 23.87 -7.31
N ASN A 150 1.78 24.47 -6.31
CA ASN A 150 1.24 25.83 -6.35
C ASN A 150 1.15 26.43 -4.94
N ASP A 151 0.47 27.55 -4.79
CA ASP A 151 0.27 28.28 -3.54
C ASP A 151 -0.47 27.48 -2.45
N LYS A 152 -1.23 26.45 -2.83
CA LYS A 152 -1.96 25.55 -1.93
C LYS A 152 -1.14 24.36 -1.45
N GLY A 153 0.07 24.17 -1.98
CA GLY A 153 0.93 23.02 -1.70
C GLY A 153 1.28 22.25 -2.96
N ALA A 154 1.64 20.99 -2.78
CA ALA A 154 2.04 20.13 -3.87
C ALA A 154 1.51 18.71 -3.72
N THR A 155 1.30 18.06 -4.85
CA THR A 155 0.88 16.67 -4.96
C THR A 155 1.82 15.93 -5.90
N TYR A 156 2.16 14.69 -5.56
CA TYR A 156 2.76 13.71 -6.44
C TYR A 156 1.97 12.41 -6.31
N ALA A 157 1.36 11.94 -7.39
CA ALA A 157 0.55 10.74 -7.39
C ALA A 157 0.93 9.86 -8.58
N VAL A 158 1.28 8.61 -8.31
CA VAL A 158 1.69 7.64 -9.34
C VAL A 158 1.12 6.26 -9.04
N GLN A 159 0.93 5.46 -10.07
CA GLN A 159 0.55 4.05 -9.95
C GLN A 159 1.47 3.13 -10.77
N LYS A 160 1.54 1.87 -10.35
CA LYS A 160 2.09 0.75 -11.12
C LYS A 160 1.22 -0.49 -10.90
N GLY A 161 0.53 -0.92 -11.95
CA GLY A 161 -0.43 -2.02 -11.84
C GLY A 161 -1.56 -1.63 -10.89
N ASN A 162 -1.88 -2.47 -9.91
CA ASN A 162 -2.96 -2.19 -8.95
C ASN A 162 -2.51 -1.42 -7.69
N VAL A 163 -1.29 -0.88 -7.66
CA VAL A 163 -0.77 -0.12 -6.52
C VAL A 163 -0.63 1.36 -6.89
N ALA A 164 -1.13 2.26 -6.04
CA ALA A 164 -0.96 3.70 -6.18
C ALA A 164 -0.24 4.29 -4.95
N VAL A 165 0.61 5.29 -5.17
CA VAL A 165 1.32 6.04 -4.14
C VAL A 165 0.99 7.51 -4.34
N VAL A 166 0.43 8.14 -3.31
CA VAL A 166 0.04 9.56 -3.30
C VAL A 166 0.75 10.26 -2.17
N VAL A 167 1.40 11.37 -2.49
CA VAL A 167 2.02 12.27 -1.51
C VAL A 167 1.46 13.67 -1.67
N PHE A 168 0.92 14.20 -0.59
CA PHE A 168 0.58 15.62 -0.46
C PHE A 168 1.64 16.31 0.42
N SER A 169 1.98 17.54 0.07
CA SER A 169 2.88 18.41 0.83
C SER A 169 2.28 19.81 0.94
N ASN A 170 2.46 20.46 2.09
CA ASN A 170 2.09 21.87 2.25
C ASN A 170 3.11 22.84 1.60
N GLN A 171 4.10 22.32 0.88
CA GLN A 171 5.11 23.10 0.17
C GLN A 171 4.74 23.24 -1.29
N GLN A 172 5.09 24.38 -1.90
CA GLN A 172 4.76 24.64 -3.31
C GLN A 172 5.58 23.79 -4.30
N GLN A 173 6.64 23.12 -3.84
CA GLN A 173 7.57 22.40 -4.71
C GLN A 173 7.15 20.94 -4.84
N SER A 174 6.63 20.54 -6.00
CA SER A 174 6.27 19.14 -6.31
C SER A 174 7.45 18.18 -6.21
N LEU A 175 8.68 18.66 -6.40
CA LEU A 175 9.89 17.86 -6.18
C LEU A 175 9.97 17.29 -4.76
N LYS A 176 9.45 17.99 -3.73
CA LYS A 176 9.46 17.48 -2.36
C LYS A 176 8.51 16.29 -2.19
N ALA A 177 7.30 16.39 -2.75
CA ALA A 177 6.36 15.29 -2.78
C ALA A 177 6.89 14.10 -3.60
N GLU A 178 7.56 14.37 -4.72
CA GLU A 178 8.21 13.35 -5.56
C GLU A 178 9.32 12.59 -4.80
N LEU A 179 10.20 13.30 -4.10
CA LEU A 179 11.28 12.67 -3.33
C LEU A 179 10.72 11.76 -2.23
N ILE A 180 9.69 12.21 -1.51
CA ILE A 180 9.00 11.41 -0.50
C ILE A 180 8.36 10.17 -1.14
N ALA A 181 7.66 10.31 -2.27
CA ALA A 181 7.03 9.18 -2.97
C ALA A 181 8.07 8.15 -3.43
N LYS A 182 9.19 8.59 -3.99
CA LYS A 182 10.28 7.71 -4.45
C LYS A 182 10.94 6.98 -3.29
N GLU A 183 11.15 7.64 -2.16
CA GLU A 183 11.67 7.00 -0.95
C GLU A 183 10.66 5.96 -0.42
N THR A 184 9.37 6.27 -0.38
CA THR A 184 8.30 5.32 -0.01
C THR A 184 8.33 4.08 -0.90
N ILE A 185 8.32 4.26 -2.23
CA ILE A 185 8.37 3.16 -3.21
C ILE A 185 9.62 2.31 -3.00
N SER A 186 10.77 2.95 -2.79
CA SER A 186 12.05 2.26 -2.57
C SER A 186 12.05 1.45 -1.27
N ARG A 187 11.56 2.02 -0.15
CA ARG A 187 11.56 1.39 1.17
C ARG A 187 10.60 0.21 1.28
N LEU A 188 9.50 0.28 0.54
CA LEU A 188 8.48 -0.76 0.49
C LEU A 188 8.71 -1.78 -0.63
N ALA A 189 9.73 -1.58 -1.47
CA ALA A 189 10.05 -2.42 -2.63
C ALA A 189 8.86 -2.62 -3.59
N LEU A 190 8.13 -1.53 -3.88
CA LEU A 190 6.92 -1.53 -4.70
C LEU A 190 7.19 -1.53 -6.21
#